data_AF-A0A8S3PPT9-F1
#
_entry.id   AF-A0A8S3PPT9-F1
#
_cell.length_a   1.000
_cell.length_b   1.000
_cell.length_c   1.000
_cell.angle_alpha   90.00
_cell.angle_beta   90.00
_cell.angle_gamma   90.00
#
_symmetry.space_group_name_H-M   'P 1'
#
loop_
_entity.id
_entity.type
_entity.pdbx_description
1 polymer ?
#
loop_
_entity_poly.entity_id
_entity_poly.type
_entity_poly.pdbx_seq_one_letter_code
_entity_poly.pdbx_strand_id
1 'polypeptide(L)'
;MNRPRTVSSMCDWAEHLLWYDDGRFAHHPYFKFVVHNMIMRKRAIENSNFVVHQKLGEQHLSISELREKIEKGDNSLAKKILYFGASLRGTSQYWAQRAKELRALIQYQINDKKGLPAFFTTGSCAEYHFKPLRRLLSLYLKETSGTDIDLSDRSKLFEALQKNTHIVAKYFDLRTNDYFHDVMSPAFGVTTYWYRQEFAKSRGMVHWHGLCWRSDREPHNLINECIEKGLSNAECAATFSE
;
A
#
# COMPACT_ATOMS: atom_id res chain seq x y z
N MET A 1 25.11 -3.77 -7.45
CA MET A 1 24.30 -4.74 -6.66
C MET A 1 24.13 -6.02 -7.47
N ASN A 2 24.57 -7.17 -6.97
CA ASN A 2 24.38 -8.46 -7.64
C ASN A 2 22.92 -8.92 -7.47
N ARG A 3 22.05 -8.56 -8.42
CA ARG A 3 20.66 -9.06 -8.46
C ARG A 3 20.60 -10.42 -9.16
N PRO A 4 19.70 -11.33 -8.75
CA PRO A 4 19.52 -12.61 -9.42
C PRO A 4 19.23 -12.41 -10.91
N ARG A 5 19.94 -13.15 -11.78
CA ARG A 5 19.72 -13.14 -13.23
C ARG A 5 18.46 -13.93 -13.64
N THR A 6 18.02 -14.85 -12.78
CA THR A 6 16.82 -15.66 -12.96
C THR A 6 15.66 -15.08 -12.15
N VAL A 7 14.53 -14.86 -12.82
CA VAL A 7 13.31 -14.31 -12.22
C VAL A 7 12.19 -15.36 -12.29
N SER A 8 11.51 -15.60 -11.16
CA SER A 8 10.51 -16.65 -11.00
C SER A 8 9.09 -16.26 -11.42
N SER A 9 8.81 -14.95 -11.45
CA SER A 9 7.48 -14.44 -11.79
C SER A 9 7.56 -13.14 -12.60
N MET A 10 6.43 -12.75 -13.20
CA MET A 10 6.31 -11.47 -13.89
C MET A 10 6.46 -10.28 -12.94
N CYS A 11 6.12 -10.45 -11.66
CA CYS A 11 6.34 -9.43 -10.64
C CYS A 11 7.84 -9.27 -10.34
N ASP A 12 8.56 -10.39 -10.19
CA ASP A 12 10.01 -10.36 -9.94
C ASP A 12 10.77 -9.79 -11.14
N TRP A 13 10.35 -10.14 -12.36
CA TRP A 13 10.87 -9.54 -13.59
C TRP A 13 10.66 -8.03 -13.63
N ALA A 14 9.44 -7.58 -13.34
CA ALA A 14 9.10 -6.15 -13.32
C ALA A 14 9.93 -5.38 -12.29
N GLU A 15 10.06 -5.94 -11.08
CA GLU A 15 10.87 -5.35 -10.02
C GLU A 15 12.35 -5.35 -10.39
N HIS A 16 12.86 -6.43 -10.98
CA HIS A 16 14.24 -6.49 -11.46
C HIS A 16 14.54 -5.36 -12.44
N LEU A 17 13.69 -5.15 -13.45
CA LEU A 17 13.85 -4.08 -14.42
C LEU A 17 13.67 -2.69 -13.81
N LEU A 18 12.70 -2.52 -12.89
CA LEU A 18 12.47 -1.23 -12.22
C LEU A 18 13.73 -0.72 -11.51
N TRP A 19 14.60 -1.62 -11.06
CA TRP A 19 15.83 -1.30 -10.34
C TRP A 19 17.09 -1.65 -11.13
N TYR A 20 16.99 -1.66 -12.45
CA TYR A 20 18.14 -1.83 -13.33
C TYR A 20 19.17 -0.72 -13.08
N ASP A 21 20.46 -1.04 -13.27
CA ASP A 21 21.59 -0.24 -12.80
C ASP A 21 21.62 1.20 -13.35
N ASP A 22 21.26 1.42 -14.60
CA ASP A 22 21.23 2.75 -15.22
C ASP A 22 19.90 3.50 -15.07
N GLY A 23 18.92 2.91 -14.37
CA GLY A 23 17.62 3.53 -14.12
C GLY A 23 16.70 3.68 -15.35
N ARG A 24 17.07 3.19 -16.54
CA ARG A 24 16.33 3.43 -17.79
C ARG A 24 14.83 3.10 -17.70
N PHE A 25 14.49 2.01 -17.02
CA PHE A 25 13.10 1.56 -16.86
C PHE A 25 12.34 2.39 -15.82
N ALA A 26 13.01 2.78 -14.73
CA ALA A 26 12.42 3.62 -13.70
C ALA A 26 12.09 5.03 -14.21
N HIS A 27 12.95 5.57 -15.07
CA HIS A 27 12.80 6.89 -15.69
C HIS A 27 11.86 6.88 -16.90
N HIS A 28 11.60 5.71 -17.50
CA HIS A 28 10.69 5.62 -18.64
C HIS A 28 9.25 5.99 -18.22
N PRO A 29 8.60 6.96 -18.90
CA PRO A 29 7.32 7.54 -18.47
C PRO A 29 6.18 6.52 -18.39
N TYR A 30 6.20 5.50 -19.26
CA TYR A 30 5.12 4.52 -19.36
C TYR A 30 5.44 3.13 -18.80
N PHE A 31 6.69 2.86 -18.44
CA PHE A 31 7.11 1.48 -18.15
C PHE A 31 6.32 0.91 -16.96
N LYS A 32 6.20 1.68 -15.88
CA LYS A 32 5.45 1.32 -14.68
C LYS A 32 3.99 0.98 -15.00
N PHE A 33 3.34 1.77 -15.86
CA PHE A 33 1.94 1.56 -16.24
C PHE A 33 1.76 0.33 -17.13
N VAL A 34 2.61 0.17 -18.14
CA VAL A 34 2.57 -0.97 -19.06
C VAL A 34 2.80 -2.28 -18.30
N VAL A 35 3.85 -2.34 -17.48
CA VAL A 35 4.19 -3.54 -16.73
C VAL A 35 3.17 -3.83 -15.63
N HIS A 36 2.64 -2.81 -14.95
CA HIS A 36 1.53 -3.01 -14.02
C HIS A 36 0.29 -3.61 -14.71
N ASN A 37 -0.06 -3.10 -15.90
CA ASN A 37 -1.16 -3.64 -16.70
C ASN A 37 -0.90 -5.10 -17.11
N MET A 38 0.32 -5.42 -17.57
CA MET A 38 0.71 -6.80 -17.89
C MET A 38 0.55 -7.74 -16.69
N ILE A 39 1.02 -7.33 -15.50
CA ILE A 39 0.87 -8.11 -14.27
C ILE A 39 -0.61 -8.31 -13.92
N MET A 40 -1.42 -7.25 -13.99
CA MET A 40 -2.85 -7.33 -13.70
C MET A 40 -3.59 -8.26 -14.68
N ARG A 41 -3.29 -8.17 -15.98
CA ARG A 41 -3.87 -9.05 -17.00
C ARG A 41 -3.47 -10.50 -16.78
N LYS A 42 -2.19 -10.76 -16.50
CA LYS A 42 -1.72 -12.12 -16.23
C LYS A 42 -2.45 -12.74 -15.03
N ARG A 43 -2.56 -12.00 -13.92
CA ARG A 43 -3.30 -12.46 -12.73
C ARG A 43 -4.79 -12.66 -13.01
N ALA A 44 -5.40 -11.78 -13.80
CA ALA A 44 -6.80 -11.91 -14.17
C ALA A 44 -7.05 -13.18 -15.02
N ILE A 45 -6.14 -13.50 -15.95
CA ILE A 45 -6.19 -14.74 -16.74
C ILE A 45 -6.01 -15.97 -15.84
N GLU A 46 -5.04 -15.95 -14.93
CA GLU A 46 -4.81 -17.05 -13.97
C GLU A 46 -6.05 -17.32 -13.10
N ASN A 47 -6.67 -16.26 -12.55
CA ASN A 47 -7.93 -16.37 -11.82
C ASN A 47 -9.09 -16.86 -12.71
N SER A 48 -9.14 -16.40 -13.96
CA SER A 48 -10.19 -16.82 -14.91
C SER A 48 -10.12 -18.30 -15.20
N ASN A 49 -8.91 -18.84 -15.42
CA ASN A 49 -8.71 -20.28 -15.63
C ASN A 49 -9.29 -21.08 -14.46
N PHE A 50 -8.99 -20.67 -13.23
CA PHE A 50 -9.55 -21.30 -12.03
C PHE A 50 -11.09 -21.28 -12.03
N VAL A 51 -11.71 -20.14 -12.33
CA VAL A 51 -13.17 -20.00 -12.39
C VAL A 51 -13.78 -20.87 -13.48
N VAL A 52 -13.17 -20.91 -14.67
CA VAL A 52 -13.61 -21.74 -15.79
C VAL A 52 -13.54 -23.22 -15.39
N HIS A 53 -12.42 -23.68 -14.85
CA HIS A 53 -12.27 -25.08 -14.43
C HIS A 53 -13.23 -25.47 -13.30
N GLN A 54 -13.47 -24.59 -12.32
CA GLN A 54 -14.30 -24.90 -11.15
C GLN A 54 -15.80 -24.71 -11.38
N LYS A 55 -16.23 -23.82 -12.29
CA LYS A 55 -17.64 -23.43 -12.48
C LYS A 55 -18.23 -23.78 -13.84
N LEU A 56 -17.41 -23.99 -14.87
CA LEU A 56 -17.86 -24.39 -16.22
C LEU A 56 -17.58 -25.86 -16.54
N GLY A 57 -17.01 -26.61 -15.59
CA GLY A 57 -16.84 -28.07 -15.71
C GLY A 57 -18.16 -28.85 -15.78
N GLU A 58 -19.29 -28.27 -15.35
CA GLU A 58 -20.61 -28.94 -15.35
C GLU A 58 -21.56 -28.44 -16.46
N GLN A 59 -21.36 -27.23 -16.98
CA GLN A 59 -22.03 -26.71 -18.18
C GLN A 59 -20.96 -26.17 -19.12
N HIS A 60 -20.60 -26.96 -20.13
CA HIS A 60 -19.67 -26.54 -21.19
C HIS A 60 -20.30 -25.43 -22.03
N LEU A 61 -20.17 -24.17 -21.60
CA LEU A 61 -20.42 -23.02 -22.45
C LEU A 61 -19.40 -23.03 -23.59
N SER A 62 -19.88 -23.15 -24.82
CA SER A 62 -19.07 -23.05 -26.02
C SER A 62 -18.55 -21.61 -26.22
N ILE A 63 -17.45 -21.47 -26.96
CA ILE A 63 -16.89 -20.15 -27.32
C ILE A 63 -17.94 -19.30 -28.05
N SER A 64 -18.78 -19.92 -28.89
CA SER A 64 -19.85 -19.26 -29.62
C SER A 64 -20.90 -18.65 -28.70
N GLU A 65 -21.37 -19.41 -27.69
CA GLU A 65 -22.35 -18.92 -26.71
C GLU A 65 -21.75 -17.81 -25.82
N LEU A 66 -20.46 -17.89 -25.51
CA LEU A 66 -19.76 -16.82 -24.77
C LEU A 66 -19.70 -15.53 -25.60
N ARG A 67 -19.38 -15.63 -26.89
CA ARG A 67 -19.37 -14.47 -27.80
C ARG A 67 -20.76 -13.86 -27.94
N GLU A 68 -21.77 -14.67 -28.17
CA GLU A 68 -23.16 -14.22 -28.29
C GLU A 68 -23.64 -13.51 -27.01
N LYS A 69 -23.29 -14.04 -25.83
CA LYS A 69 -23.58 -13.38 -24.55
C LYS A 69 -22.90 -12.01 -24.44
N ILE A 70 -21.62 -11.91 -24.81
CA ILE A 70 -20.89 -10.63 -24.78
C ILE A 70 -21.51 -9.63 -25.77
N GLU A 71 -21.85 -10.07 -26.99
CA GLU A 71 -22.49 -9.24 -28.01
C GLU A 71 -23.88 -8.74 -27.58
N LYS A 72 -24.63 -9.56 -26.82
CA LYS A 72 -25.89 -9.16 -26.18
C LYS A 72 -25.70 -8.29 -24.93
N GLY A 73 -24.47 -7.95 -24.55
CA GLY A 73 -24.16 -7.13 -23.38
C GLY A 73 -24.21 -7.88 -22.03
N ASP A 74 -24.32 -9.20 -22.03
CA ASP A 74 -24.30 -10.01 -20.82
C ASP A 74 -22.88 -10.09 -20.23
N ASN A 75 -22.66 -9.27 -19.19
CA ASN A 75 -21.42 -9.20 -18.44
C ASN A 75 -21.40 -10.11 -17.20
N SER A 76 -22.35 -11.05 -17.06
CA SER A 76 -22.48 -11.91 -15.86
C SER A 76 -21.24 -12.76 -15.61
N LEU A 77 -20.65 -13.35 -16.65
CA LEU A 77 -19.42 -14.14 -16.52
C LEU A 77 -18.22 -13.27 -16.14
N ALA A 78 -18.06 -12.10 -16.76
CA ALA A 78 -17.02 -11.16 -16.40
C ALA A 78 -17.14 -10.70 -14.94
N LYS A 79 -18.37 -10.42 -14.46
CA LYS A 79 -18.63 -10.10 -13.05
C LYS A 79 -18.27 -11.27 -12.12
N LYS A 80 -18.58 -12.51 -12.51
CA LYS A 80 -18.18 -13.72 -11.76
C LYS A 80 -16.66 -13.87 -11.71
N ILE A 81 -15.95 -13.69 -12.82
CA ILE A 81 -14.48 -13.71 -12.85
C ILE A 81 -13.91 -12.61 -11.94
N LEU A 82 -14.43 -11.38 -12.05
CA LEU A 82 -14.02 -10.26 -11.22
C LEU A 82 -14.32 -10.48 -9.74
N TYR A 83 -15.36 -11.23 -9.38
CA TYR A 83 -15.64 -11.60 -7.99
C TYR A 83 -14.46 -12.36 -7.34
N PHE A 84 -13.78 -13.22 -8.10
CA PHE A 84 -12.54 -13.89 -7.68
C PHE A 84 -11.29 -13.02 -7.86
N GLY A 85 -11.45 -11.76 -8.25
CA GLY A 85 -10.40 -10.76 -8.42
C GLY A 85 -9.82 -10.20 -7.13
N ALA A 86 -10.07 -10.81 -5.97
CA ALA A 86 -9.51 -10.36 -4.68
C ALA A 86 -7.97 -10.34 -4.67
N SER A 87 -7.30 -11.09 -5.56
CA SER A 87 -5.83 -11.07 -5.74
C SER A 87 -5.33 -9.89 -6.62
N LEU A 88 -6.23 -9.17 -7.29
CA LEU A 88 -5.92 -8.02 -8.14
C LEU A 88 -5.80 -6.74 -7.31
N ARG A 89 -4.60 -6.48 -6.78
CA ARG A 89 -4.31 -5.30 -5.94
C ARG A 89 -4.79 -4.01 -6.59
N GLY A 90 -5.43 -3.15 -5.79
CA GLY A 90 -5.93 -1.84 -6.23
C GLY A 90 -7.35 -1.86 -6.80
N THR A 91 -7.92 -3.03 -7.09
CA THR A 91 -9.32 -3.15 -7.52
C THR A 91 -10.30 -3.02 -6.36
N SER A 92 -11.59 -2.77 -6.65
CA SER A 92 -12.64 -2.73 -5.64
C SER A 92 -12.78 -4.06 -4.90
N GLN A 93 -12.57 -5.19 -5.58
CA GLN A 93 -12.65 -6.53 -4.99
C GLN A 93 -11.51 -6.80 -4.02
N TYR A 94 -10.29 -6.39 -4.35
CA TYR A 94 -9.17 -6.40 -3.42
C TYR A 94 -9.47 -5.57 -2.17
N TRP A 95 -9.99 -4.35 -2.33
CA TRP A 95 -10.32 -3.49 -1.19
C TRP A 95 -11.48 -4.02 -0.36
N ALA A 96 -12.50 -4.63 -0.98
CA ALA A 96 -13.58 -5.31 -0.27
C ALA A 96 -13.04 -6.46 0.60
N GLN A 97 -12.08 -7.23 0.09
CA GLN A 97 -11.41 -8.29 0.85
C GLN A 97 -10.56 -7.72 2.01
N ARG A 98 -9.73 -6.70 1.77
CA ARG A 98 -8.97 -6.01 2.82
C ARG A 98 -9.87 -5.44 3.92
N ALA A 99 -11.03 -4.89 3.54
CA ALA A 99 -12.01 -4.38 4.50
C ALA A 99 -12.67 -5.50 5.33
N LYS A 100 -12.85 -6.70 4.78
CA LYS A 100 -13.30 -7.87 5.56
C LYS A 100 -12.25 -8.30 6.58
N GLU A 101 -10.98 -8.37 6.16
CA GLU A 101 -9.86 -8.71 7.03
C GLU A 101 -9.69 -7.71 8.17
N LEU A 102 -9.82 -6.40 7.89
CA LEU A 102 -9.78 -5.37 8.93
C LEU A 102 -10.93 -5.52 9.93
N ARG A 103 -12.16 -5.79 9.47
CA ARG A 103 -13.29 -6.05 10.37
C ARG A 103 -13.06 -7.30 11.23
N ALA A 104 -12.49 -8.36 10.65
CA ALA A 104 -12.12 -9.56 11.39
C ALA A 104 -11.05 -9.26 12.45
N LEU A 105 -10.05 -8.46 12.12
CA LEU A 105 -9.04 -7.99 13.07
C LEU A 105 -9.69 -7.19 14.22
N ILE A 106 -10.56 -6.23 13.92
CA ILE A 106 -11.29 -5.46 14.93
C ILE A 106 -12.07 -6.41 15.86
N GLN A 107 -12.83 -7.35 15.30
CA GLN A 107 -13.61 -8.29 16.09
C GLN A 107 -12.73 -9.19 16.96
N TYR A 108 -11.59 -9.65 16.41
CA TYR A 108 -10.62 -10.43 17.16
C TYR A 108 -10.08 -9.66 18.36
N GLN A 109 -9.69 -8.40 18.18
CA GLN A 109 -9.16 -7.55 19.27
C GLN A 109 -10.22 -7.29 20.35
N ILE A 110 -11.50 -7.11 19.97
CA ILE A 110 -12.62 -7.00 20.92
C ILE A 110 -12.77 -8.30 21.72
N ASN A 111 -12.79 -9.44 21.04
CA ASN A 111 -12.95 -10.76 21.68
C ASN A 111 -11.78 -11.10 22.62
N ASP A 112 -10.57 -10.66 22.27
CA ASP A 112 -9.36 -10.79 23.09
C ASP A 112 -9.27 -9.72 24.20
N LYS A 113 -10.36 -9.00 24.47
CA LYS A 113 -10.50 -7.97 25.50
C LYS A 113 -9.57 -6.76 25.33
N LYS A 114 -8.91 -6.61 24.18
CA LYS A 114 -8.07 -5.45 23.78
C LYS A 114 -8.88 -4.30 23.16
N GLY A 115 -10.17 -4.51 22.90
CA GLY A 115 -11.10 -3.45 22.52
C GLY A 115 -10.89 -2.88 21.10
N LEU A 116 -11.35 -1.66 20.90
CA LEU A 116 -11.28 -0.94 19.62
C LEU A 116 -9.87 -0.36 19.38
N PRO A 117 -9.54 0.05 18.14
CA PRO A 117 -8.31 0.80 17.90
C PRO A 117 -8.22 2.01 18.85
N ALA A 118 -7.07 2.18 19.50
CA ALA A 118 -6.79 3.28 20.41
C ALA A 118 -6.40 4.56 19.66
N PHE A 119 -5.72 4.43 18.51
CA PHE A 119 -5.29 5.57 17.70
C PHE A 119 -5.70 5.43 16.25
N PHE A 120 -6.17 6.54 15.69
CA PHE A 120 -6.18 6.77 14.25
C PHE A 120 -4.96 7.64 13.92
N THR A 121 -4.07 7.13 13.08
CA THR A 121 -2.82 7.79 12.72
C THR A 121 -2.75 8.02 11.22
N THR A 122 -2.10 9.12 10.82
CA THR A 122 -1.83 9.40 9.42
C THR A 122 -0.38 9.85 9.27
N GLY A 123 0.24 9.47 8.16
CA GLY A 123 1.59 9.89 7.83
C GLY A 123 1.69 10.27 6.36
N SER A 124 2.38 11.36 6.06
CA SER A 124 2.62 11.82 4.70
C SER A 124 4.11 11.83 4.38
N CYS A 125 4.47 11.51 3.14
CA CYS A 125 5.85 11.67 2.70
C CYS A 125 6.23 13.16 2.69
N ALA A 126 7.32 13.49 3.37
CA ALA A 126 7.91 14.84 3.41
C ALA A 126 9.30 14.79 2.78
N GLU A 127 9.35 14.34 1.52
CA GLU A 127 10.55 13.93 0.80
C GLU A 127 11.63 15.02 0.72
N TYR A 128 11.24 16.30 0.66
CA TYR A 128 12.16 17.44 0.65
C TYR A 128 12.93 17.63 1.96
N HIS A 129 12.41 17.12 3.08
CA HIS A 129 12.99 17.30 4.41
C HIS A 129 13.82 16.11 4.86
N PHE A 130 13.81 15.01 4.11
CA PHE A 130 14.46 13.77 4.51
C PHE A 130 15.94 13.78 4.12
N LYS A 131 16.80 14.26 5.03
CA LYS A 131 18.26 14.26 4.85
C LYS A 131 18.82 12.88 4.43
N PRO A 132 18.38 11.74 5.00
CA PRO A 132 18.89 10.43 4.57
C PRO A 132 18.43 10.07 3.15
N LEU A 133 17.21 10.40 2.75
CA LEU A 133 16.72 10.21 1.39
C LEU A 133 17.52 11.05 0.39
N ARG A 134 17.81 12.32 0.72
CA ARG A 134 18.65 13.18 -0.11
C ARG A 134 20.06 12.60 -0.28
N ARG A 135 20.66 12.08 0.80
CA ARG A 135 21.96 11.38 0.73
C ARG A 135 21.89 10.13 -0.14
N LEU A 136 20.84 9.31 0.03
CA LEU A 136 20.62 8.11 -0.78
C LEU A 136 20.50 8.45 -2.27
N LEU A 137 19.76 9.51 -2.62
CA LEU A 137 19.62 9.97 -4.00
C LEU A 137 20.93 10.46 -4.58
N SER A 138 21.73 11.22 -3.81
CA SER A 138 23.07 11.67 -4.26
C SER A 138 23.98 10.48 -4.59
N LEU A 139 24.02 9.46 -3.71
CA LEU A 139 24.77 8.23 -3.97
C LEU A 139 24.25 7.48 -5.21
N TYR A 140 22.93 7.31 -5.32
CA TYR A 140 22.31 6.63 -6.45
C TYR A 140 22.57 7.33 -7.78
N LEU A 141 22.44 8.66 -7.82
CA LEU A 141 22.69 9.45 -9.03
C LEU A 141 24.16 9.36 -9.44
N LYS A 142 25.08 9.46 -8.47
CA LYS A 142 26.51 9.31 -8.76
C LYS A 142 26.85 7.95 -9.38
N GLU A 143 26.27 6.87 -8.87
CA GLU A 143 26.47 5.51 -9.40
C GLU A 143 25.85 5.32 -10.79
N THR A 144 24.66 5.90 -11.03
CA THR A 144 23.90 5.67 -12.28
C THR A 144 24.30 6.60 -13.43
N SER A 145 24.64 7.86 -13.14
CA SER A 145 25.00 8.87 -14.16
C SER A 145 26.48 9.20 -14.21
N GLY A 146 27.29 8.71 -13.25
CA GLY A 146 28.70 9.04 -13.13
C GLY A 146 28.98 10.50 -12.73
N THR A 147 27.95 11.29 -12.43
CA THR A 147 28.05 12.71 -12.14
C THR A 147 27.59 13.03 -10.72
N ASP A 148 28.34 13.89 -10.05
CA ASP A 148 27.95 14.38 -8.74
C ASP A 148 26.95 15.53 -8.90
N ILE A 149 25.72 15.31 -8.44
CA ILE A 149 24.63 16.29 -8.55
C ILE A 149 24.46 16.95 -7.19
N ASP A 150 24.70 18.26 -7.13
CA ASP A 150 24.42 19.03 -5.94
C ASP A 150 22.91 19.15 -5.69
N LEU A 151 22.41 18.33 -4.76
CA LEU A 151 21.01 18.34 -4.32
C LEU A 151 20.71 19.45 -3.29
N SER A 152 21.62 20.40 -3.05
CA SER A 152 21.36 21.60 -2.25
C SER A 152 20.46 22.58 -2.98
N ASP A 153 20.59 22.60 -4.31
CA ASP A 153 19.70 23.31 -5.20
C ASP A 153 18.29 22.67 -5.18
N ARG A 154 17.27 23.50 -4.90
CA ARG A 154 15.89 23.05 -4.76
C ARG A 154 15.31 22.50 -6.08
N SER A 155 15.70 23.06 -7.23
CA SER A 155 15.23 22.63 -8.54
C SER A 155 15.85 21.28 -8.93
N LYS A 156 17.15 21.10 -8.69
CA LYS A 156 17.83 19.81 -8.91
C LYS A 156 17.29 18.73 -7.98
N LEU A 157 17.04 19.07 -6.72
CA LEU A 157 16.40 18.16 -5.77
C LEU A 157 14.99 17.76 -6.22
N PHE A 158 14.18 18.73 -6.67
CA PHE A 158 12.85 18.47 -7.21
C PHE A 158 12.91 17.48 -8.38
N GLU A 159 13.77 17.74 -9.36
CA GLU A 159 13.92 16.88 -10.53
C GLU A 159 14.39 15.47 -10.16
N ALA A 160 15.36 15.36 -9.26
CA ALA A 160 15.85 14.09 -8.75
C ALA A 160 14.75 13.27 -8.05
N LEU A 161 13.92 13.93 -7.23
CA LEU A 161 12.79 13.29 -6.55
C LEU A 161 11.72 12.79 -7.54
N GLN A 162 11.36 13.61 -8.54
CA GLN A 162 10.35 13.26 -9.53
C GLN A 162 10.81 12.11 -10.45
N LYS A 163 12.05 12.17 -10.94
CA LYS A 163 12.63 11.10 -11.77
C LYS A 163 12.75 9.79 -10.98
N ASN A 164 13.09 9.86 -9.70
CA ASN A 164 13.36 8.68 -8.86
C ASN A 164 12.23 8.34 -7.88
N THR A 165 10.97 8.57 -8.27
CA THR A 165 9.76 8.29 -7.45
C THR A 165 9.69 6.88 -6.88
N HIS A 166 10.23 5.88 -7.57
CA HIS A 166 10.33 4.50 -7.09
C HIS A 166 11.20 4.37 -5.83
N ILE A 167 12.31 5.10 -5.76
CA ILE A 167 13.18 5.19 -4.57
C ILE A 167 12.46 5.91 -3.45
N VAL A 168 11.83 7.04 -3.74
CA VAL A 168 11.10 7.84 -2.74
C VAL A 168 9.97 7.02 -2.12
N ALA A 169 9.17 6.33 -2.94
CA ALA A 169 8.09 5.48 -2.49
C ALA A 169 8.61 4.30 -1.64
N LYS A 170 9.68 3.62 -2.08
CA LYS A 170 10.26 2.50 -1.32
C LYS A 170 10.88 2.96 0.00
N TYR A 171 11.57 4.09 0.00
CA TYR A 171 12.11 4.70 1.22
C TYR A 171 11.00 5.03 2.21
N PHE A 172 9.90 5.63 1.75
CA PHE A 172 8.77 5.96 2.61
C PHE A 172 8.06 4.72 3.17
N ASP A 173 7.92 3.66 2.38
CA ASP A 173 7.39 2.38 2.83
C ASP A 173 8.25 1.76 3.93
N LEU A 174 9.57 1.66 3.73
CA LEU A 174 10.51 1.17 4.75
C LEU A 174 10.45 2.01 6.02
N ARG A 175 10.54 3.33 5.88
CA ARG A 175 10.44 4.27 7.01
C ARG A 175 9.12 4.15 7.75
N THR A 176 8.02 3.85 7.07
CA THR A 176 6.71 3.66 7.72
C THR A 176 6.70 2.38 8.55
N ASN A 177 7.30 1.30 8.05
CA ASN A 177 7.45 0.07 8.83
C ASN A 177 8.32 0.31 10.08
N ASP A 178 9.48 0.96 9.91
CA ASP A 178 10.37 1.32 11.00
C ASP A 178 9.67 2.24 12.01
N TYR A 179 8.86 3.21 11.55
CA TYR A 179 8.08 4.08 12.44
C TYR A 179 7.13 3.31 13.36
N PHE A 180 6.42 2.30 12.86
CA PHE A 180 5.54 1.50 13.70
C PHE A 180 6.34 0.65 14.72
N HIS A 181 7.45 0.08 14.29
CA HIS A 181 8.29 -0.77 15.12
C HIS A 181 9.09 0.03 16.16
N ASP A 182 9.80 1.07 15.74
CA ASP A 182 10.78 1.81 16.54
C ASP A 182 10.19 3.01 17.28
N VAL A 183 8.99 3.47 16.91
CA VAL A 183 8.34 4.62 17.56
C VAL A 183 6.98 4.23 18.16
N MET A 184 6.03 3.78 17.34
CA MET A 184 4.67 3.52 17.83
C MET A 184 4.64 2.42 18.89
N SER A 185 5.42 1.36 18.72
CA SER A 185 5.47 0.28 19.70
C SER A 185 6.11 0.70 21.02
N PRO A 186 7.37 1.20 21.07
CA PRO A 186 8.02 1.51 22.33
C PRO A 186 7.50 2.79 23.01
N ALA A 187 7.19 3.86 22.27
CA ALA A 187 6.77 5.12 22.87
C ALA A 187 5.27 5.20 23.14
N PHE A 188 4.44 4.56 22.31
CA PHE A 188 2.97 4.64 22.40
C PHE A 188 2.32 3.31 22.77
N GLY A 189 3.10 2.28 23.12
CA GLY A 189 2.58 0.97 23.54
C GLY A 189 1.76 0.25 22.47
N VAL A 190 1.93 0.61 21.19
CA VAL A 190 1.17 -0.02 20.10
C VAL A 190 1.65 -1.45 19.91
N THR A 191 0.73 -2.41 20.06
CA THR A 191 1.00 -3.85 19.93
C THR A 191 0.49 -4.42 18.61
N THR A 192 -0.46 -3.76 17.97
CA THR A 192 -1.00 -4.19 16.69
C THR A 192 -1.41 -2.96 15.89
N TYR A 193 -1.18 -2.99 14.59
CA TYR A 193 -1.59 -1.92 13.70
C TYR A 193 -2.03 -2.48 12.35
N TRP A 194 -2.86 -1.71 11.65
CA TRP A 194 -3.23 -1.93 10.27
C TRP A 194 -3.20 -0.59 9.56
N TYR A 195 -2.57 -0.50 8.40
CA TYR A 195 -2.57 0.74 7.63
C TYR A 195 -2.78 0.51 6.14
N ARG A 196 -3.28 1.55 5.48
CA ARG A 196 -3.46 1.65 4.04
C ARG A 196 -2.61 2.79 3.51
N GLN A 197 -1.84 2.53 2.46
CA GLN A 197 -1.18 3.57 1.68
C GLN A 197 -2.08 4.05 0.53
N GLU A 198 -2.07 5.36 0.31
CA GLU A 198 -2.80 6.06 -0.74
C GLU A 198 -1.90 7.13 -1.38
N PHE A 199 -2.21 7.51 -2.62
CA PHE A 199 -1.49 8.58 -3.31
C PHE A 199 -2.28 9.88 -3.18
N ALA A 200 -1.63 10.93 -2.69
CA ALA A 200 -2.23 12.25 -2.58
C ALA A 200 -2.54 12.81 -3.98
N LYS A 201 -3.78 13.27 -4.19
CA LYS A 201 -4.27 13.76 -5.50
C LYS A 201 -3.46 14.93 -6.07
N SER A 202 -2.81 15.75 -5.23
CA SER A 202 -2.09 16.96 -5.66
C SER A 202 -0.64 16.70 -6.03
N ARG A 203 0.14 16.08 -5.12
CA ARG A 203 1.59 15.90 -5.27
C ARG A 203 1.99 14.54 -5.83
N GLY A 204 1.04 13.61 -5.98
CA GLY A 204 1.33 12.23 -6.36
C GLY A 204 2.19 11.47 -5.32
N MET A 205 2.31 12.00 -4.10
CA MET A 205 3.13 11.41 -3.04
C MET A 205 2.33 10.45 -2.17
N VAL A 206 3.02 9.45 -1.65
CA VAL A 206 2.43 8.43 -0.80
C VAL A 206 2.13 9.03 0.57
N HIS A 207 0.93 8.75 1.08
CA HIS A 207 0.56 8.94 2.46
C HIS A 207 -0.14 7.67 2.95
N TRP A 208 -0.34 7.53 4.25
CA TRP A 208 -1.02 6.40 4.82
C TRP A 208 -2.00 6.81 5.92
N HIS A 209 -2.99 5.94 6.14
CA HIS A 209 -3.96 5.99 7.23
C HIS A 209 -3.89 4.68 7.99
N GLY A 210 -3.76 4.77 9.31
CA GLY A 210 -3.48 3.64 10.19
C GLY A 210 -4.42 3.59 11.38
N LEU A 211 -4.83 2.37 11.74
CA LEU A 211 -5.50 2.04 12.99
C LEU A 211 -4.50 1.29 13.88
N CYS A 212 -4.38 1.72 15.13
CA CYS A 212 -3.41 1.17 16.08
C CYS A 212 -4.12 0.74 17.36
N TRP A 213 -3.70 -0.39 17.91
CA TRP A 213 -4.21 -0.95 19.16
C TRP A 213 -3.11 -0.96 20.22
N ARG A 214 -3.53 -0.72 21.46
CA ARG A 214 -2.74 -1.00 22.66
C ARG A 214 -3.37 -2.16 23.40
N SER A 215 -2.55 -3.01 24.00
CA SER A 215 -3.04 -4.14 24.80
C SER A 215 -3.70 -3.71 26.12
N ASP A 216 -3.22 -2.62 26.72
CA ASP A 216 -3.71 -2.09 28.00
C ASP A 216 -5.01 -1.28 27.91
N ARG A 217 -5.41 -0.89 26.69
CA ARG A 217 -6.60 -0.06 26.42
C ARG A 217 -6.62 1.28 27.15
N GLU A 218 -5.46 1.76 27.59
CA GLU A 218 -5.36 2.96 28.43
C GLU A 218 -6.13 4.16 27.84
N PRO A 219 -6.00 4.51 26.54
CA PRO A 219 -6.77 5.62 25.96
C PRO A 219 -8.30 5.43 26.06
N HIS A 220 -8.80 4.21 25.94
CA HIS A 220 -10.24 3.95 26.08
C HIS A 220 -10.71 4.07 27.52
N ASN A 221 -9.92 3.58 28.47
CA ASN A 221 -10.25 3.67 29.90
C ASN A 221 -10.29 5.13 30.35
N LEU A 222 -9.29 5.91 29.95
CA LEU A 222 -9.22 7.35 30.20
C LEU A 222 -10.44 8.10 29.64
N ILE A 223 -10.81 7.83 28.39
CA ILE A 223 -12.00 8.44 27.78
C ILE A 223 -13.29 8.03 28.53
N ASN A 224 -13.42 6.75 28.89
CA ASN A 224 -14.60 6.25 29.60
C ASN A 224 -14.75 6.88 30.99
N GLU A 225 -13.66 6.99 31.75
CA GLU A 225 -13.67 7.66 33.06
C GLU A 225 -14.10 9.11 32.96
N CYS A 226 -13.65 9.83 31.93
CA CYS A 226 -14.07 11.21 31.72
C CYS A 226 -15.56 11.32 31.40
N ILE A 227 -16.09 10.40 30.60
CA ILE A 227 -17.53 10.31 30.30
C ILE A 227 -18.34 10.01 31.58
N GLU A 228 -17.88 9.06 32.40
CA GLU A 228 -18.53 8.71 33.67
C GLU A 228 -18.52 9.86 34.68
N LYS A 229 -17.46 10.68 34.67
CA LYS A 229 -17.36 11.91 35.46
C LYS A 229 -18.19 13.08 34.89
N GLY A 230 -18.79 12.91 33.72
CA GLY A 230 -19.59 13.95 33.06
C GLY A 230 -18.76 15.13 32.57
N LEU A 231 -17.46 14.94 32.31
CA LEU A 231 -16.56 16.00 31.86
C LEU A 231 -16.89 16.44 30.43
N SER A 232 -16.74 17.73 30.17
CA SER A 232 -16.76 18.28 28.82
C SER A 232 -15.50 17.88 28.04
N ASN A 233 -15.57 17.94 26.71
CA ASN A 233 -14.42 17.62 25.86
C ASN A 233 -13.15 18.44 26.20
N ALA A 234 -13.32 19.69 26.66
CA ALA A 234 -12.20 20.55 27.04
C ALA A 234 -11.53 20.08 28.35
N GLU A 235 -12.32 19.66 29.33
CA GLU A 235 -11.83 19.12 30.60
C GLU A 235 -11.15 17.75 30.40
N CYS A 236 -11.70 16.90 29.54
CA CYS A 236 -11.05 15.66 29.11
C CYS A 236 -9.67 15.95 28.48
N ALA A 237 -9.61 16.91 27.55
CA ALA A 237 -8.37 17.24 26.86
C ALA A 237 -7.29 17.80 27.80
N ALA A 238 -7.67 18.61 28.79
CA ALA A 238 -6.76 19.10 29.81
C ALA A 238 -6.17 17.94 30.63
N THR A 239 -7.00 16.96 31.01
CA THR A 239 -6.58 15.77 31.76
C THR A 239 -5.57 14.91 31.00
N PHE A 240 -5.62 14.88 29.66
CA PHE A 240 -4.69 14.09 28.84
C PHE A 240 -3.42 14.86 28.42
N SER A 241 -3.32 16.14 28.80
CA SER A 241 -2.20 17.01 28.42
C SER A 241 -1.15 17.18 29.53
N GLU A 242 -1.43 16.66 30.73
CA GLU A 242 -0.52 16.61 31.89
C GLU A 242 0.28 15.31 31.91
#